data_AF-A0A966F6Z7-F1
#
_entry.id   AF-A0A966F6Z7-F1
#
_cell.length_a   1.000
_cell.length_b   1.000
_cell.length_c   1.000
_cell.angle_alpha   90.00
_cell.angle_beta   90.00
_cell.angle_gamma   90.00
#
_symmetry.space_group_name_H-M   'P 1'
#
loop_
_entity.id
_entity.type
_entity.pdbx_description
1 polymer ?
#
loop_
_entity_poly.entity_id
_entity_poly.type
_entity_poly.pdbx_seq_one_letter_code
_entity_poly.pdbx_strand_id
1 'polypeptide(L)' 'LSRMENGEYRVSLDTLFRLLQIFQLPLAEFFGDLAEGSLTSSEANLLQSFRALSRESQREVLDFVAFKRDRSGVDGD' A
#
# COMPACT_ATOMS: atom_id res chain seq x y z
N LEU A 1 -21.50 -13.52 4.79
CA LEU A 1 -20.08 -13.22 5.09
C LEU A 1 -19.17 -14.02 4.15
N SER A 2 -19.14 -15.36 4.24
CA SER A 2 -18.30 -16.21 3.36
C SER A 2 -18.39 -15.95 1.84
N ARG A 3 -19.56 -15.61 1.27
CA ARG A 3 -19.67 -15.26 -0.16
C ARG A 3 -19.20 -13.86 -0.53
N MET A 4 -19.16 -12.94 0.43
CA MET A 4 -18.59 -11.58 0.27
C MET A 4 -17.06 -11.63 0.37
N GLU A 5 -16.53 -12.44 1.27
CA GLU A 5 -15.09 -12.68 1.43
C GLU A 5 -14.47 -13.34 0.18
N ASN A 6 -15.22 -14.23 -0.49
CA ASN A 6 -14.79 -14.91 -1.71
C ASN A 6 -15.00 -14.10 -3.02
N GLY A 7 -15.46 -12.84 -2.94
CA GLY A 7 -15.62 -11.97 -4.12
C GLY A 7 -16.80 -12.27 -5.06
N GLU A 8 -17.70 -13.19 -4.70
CA GLU A 8 -18.85 -13.59 -5.53
C GLU A 8 -20.05 -12.62 -5.46
N TYR A 9 -19.97 -11.57 -4.63
CA TYR A 9 -21.07 -10.63 -4.42
C TYR A 9 -20.57 -9.21 -4.16
N ARG A 10 -20.88 -8.26 -5.06
CA ARG A 10 -20.56 -6.84 -4.89
C ARG A 10 -21.57 -6.19 -3.95
N VAL A 11 -21.12 -5.80 -2.76
CA VAL A 11 -21.93 -5.10 -1.75
C VAL A 11 -21.78 -3.60 -1.90
N SER A 12 -22.87 -2.84 -1.67
CA SER A 12 -22.80 -1.39 -1.63
C SER A 12 -21.97 -0.93 -0.44
N LEU A 13 -21.18 0.14 -0.62
CA LEU A 13 -20.34 0.69 0.45
C LEU A 13 -21.14 1.01 1.72
N ASP A 14 -22.38 1.47 1.57
CA ASP A 14 -23.29 1.75 2.70
C ASP A 14 -23.56 0.52 3.57
N THR A 15 -23.79 -0.64 2.93
CA THR A 15 -24.00 -1.90 3.65
C THR A 15 -22.71 -2.39 4.29
N LEU A 16 -21.57 -2.19 3.63
CA LEU A 16 -20.25 -2.51 4.18
C LEU A 16 -19.97 -1.72 5.46
N PHE A 17 -20.11 -0.39 5.42
CA PHE A 17 -19.88 0.47 6.58
C PHE A 17 -20.81 0.15 7.76
N ARG A 18 -22.08 -0.18 7.48
CA ARG A 18 -23.02 -0.60 8.52
C ARG A 18 -22.58 -1.90 9.20
N LEU A 19 -22.05 -2.87 8.44
CA LEU A 19 -21.51 -4.10 9.03
C LEU A 19 -20.29 -3.81 9.91
N LEU A 20 -19.34 -2.99 9.43
CA LEU A 20 -18.14 -2.61 10.21
C LEU A 20 -18.48 -1.93 11.52
N GLN A 21 -19.48 -1.06 11.51
CA GLN A 21 -19.97 -0.41 12.73
C GLN A 21 -20.56 -1.41 13.73
N ILE A 22 -21.33 -2.39 13.27
CA ILE A 22 -21.93 -3.43 14.14
C ILE A 22 -20.84 -4.31 14.76
N PHE A 23 -19.83 -4.70 13.96
CA PHE A 23 -18.73 -5.54 14.42
C PHE A 23 -17.62 -4.77 15.15
N GLN A 24 -17.77 -3.45 15.32
CA GLN A 24 -16.75 -2.54 15.88
C GLN A 24 -15.36 -2.75 15.27
N LEU A 25 -15.33 -3.05 13.98
CA LEU A 25 -14.11 -3.42 13.28
C LEU A 25 -13.61 -2.22 12.45
N PRO A 26 -12.38 -1.74 12.66
CA PRO A 26 -11.79 -0.68 11.87
C PRO A 26 -11.78 -1.04 10.38
N LEU A 27 -12.06 -0.07 9.51
CA LEU A 27 -12.02 -0.26 8.06
C LEU A 27 -10.67 -0.84 7.59
N ALA A 28 -9.57 -0.42 8.22
CA ALA A 28 -8.22 -0.91 7.94
C ALA A 28 -8.02 -2.39 8.32
N GLU A 29 -8.71 -2.85 9.37
CA GLU A 29 -8.69 -4.26 9.80
C GLU A 29 -9.60 -5.12 8.92
N PHE A 30 -10.70 -4.55 8.42
CA PHE A 30 -11.63 -5.25 7.53
C PHE A 30 -11.02 -5.59 6.17
N PHE A 31 -10.25 -4.66 5.63
CA PHE A 31 -9.48 -4.88 4.41
C PHE A 31 -8.12 -5.55 4.70
N GLY A 32 -7.96 -6.20 5.86
CA GLY A 32 -6.81 -7.06 6.14
C GLY A 32 -6.48 -7.97 4.96
N ASP A 33 -5.19 -8.20 4.73
CA ASP A 33 -4.61 -8.94 3.60
C ASP A 33 -4.96 -8.49 2.16
N LEU A 34 -5.79 -7.46 1.96
CA LEU A 34 -5.58 -6.55 0.80
C LEU A 34 -4.31 -5.71 0.99
N ALA A 35 -3.75 -5.74 2.20
CA ALA A 35 -2.45 -5.21 2.59
C ALA A 35 -1.33 -6.26 2.46
N GLU A 36 -1.27 -7.01 1.35
CA GLU A 36 0.02 -7.56 0.88
C GLU A 36 1.09 -6.44 0.66
N GLY A 37 0.73 -5.16 0.79
CA GLY A 37 1.60 -3.99 0.70
C GLY A 37 1.77 -3.17 1.99
N SER A 38 1.84 -3.79 3.17
CA SER A 38 2.35 -3.12 4.37
C SER A 38 3.85 -2.85 4.19
N LEU A 39 4.28 -1.58 4.19
CA LEU A 39 5.71 -1.23 4.08
C LEU A 39 6.50 -1.98 5.16
N THR A 40 7.57 -2.67 4.76
CA THR A 40 8.56 -3.21 5.68
C THR A 40 9.13 -2.09 6.54
N SER A 41 9.72 -2.43 7.69
CA SER A 41 10.38 -1.43 8.57
C SER A 41 11.41 -0.58 7.83
N SER A 42 12.10 -1.18 6.85
CA SER A 42 13.07 -0.48 5.99
C SER A 42 12.40 0.48 5.02
N GLU A 43 11.30 0.08 4.38
CA GLU A 43 10.55 0.94 3.46
C GLU A 43 9.85 2.09 4.19
N ALA A 44 9.33 1.84 5.39
CA ALA A 44 8.76 2.86 6.25
C ALA A 44 9.82 3.88 6.68
N ASN A 45 11.02 3.42 7.06
CA ASN A 45 12.14 4.30 7.42
C ASN A 45 12.63 5.11 6.22
N LEU A 46 12.72 4.51 5.04
CA LEU A 46 13.07 5.19 3.80
C LEU A 46 12.05 6.29 3.48
N LEU A 47 10.75 5.99 3.57
CA LEU A 47 9.69 6.96 3.31
C LEU A 47 9.71 8.12 4.30
N GLN A 48 9.94 7.82 5.59
CA GLN A 48 10.08 8.85 6.62
C GLN A 48 11.28 9.76 6.35
N SER A 49 12.43 9.16 6.02
CA SER A 49 13.66 9.88 5.71
C SER A 49 13.50 10.74 4.45
N PHE A 50 12.90 10.19 3.40
CA PHE A 50 12.60 10.89 2.15
C PHE A 50 11.70 12.12 2.37
N ARG A 51 10.66 11.99 3.21
CA ARG A 51 9.75 13.11 3.53
C ARG A 51 10.44 14.24 4.30
N ALA A 52 11.53 13.95 5.01
CA ALA A 52 12.31 14.96 5.74
C ALA A 52 13.30 15.72 4.87
N LEU A 53 13.54 15.29 3.62
CA LEU A 53 14.45 15.95 2.68
C LEU A 53 13.86 17.24 2.08
N SER A 54 14.73 18.09 1.56
CA SER A 54 14.33 19.22 0.72
C SER A 54 13.73 18.72 -0.61
N ARG A 55 12.98 19.57 -1.31
CA ARG A 55 12.37 19.20 -2.61
C ARG A 55 13.41 18.85 -3.68
N GLU A 56 14.56 19.50 -3.65
CA GLU A 56 15.67 19.24 -4.57
C GLU A 56 16.26 17.85 -4.30
N SER A 57 16.57 17.54 -3.04
CA SER A 57 17.09 16.24 -2.65
C SER A 57 16.08 15.10 -2.84
N GLN A 58 14.78 15.36 -2.65
CA GLN A 58 13.73 14.39 -3.01
C GLN A 58 13.76 14.05 -4.49
N ARG A 59 13.98 15.06 -5.35
CA ARG A 59 14.04 14.85 -6.80
C ARG A 59 15.24 13.99 -7.19
N GLU A 60 16.41 14.27 -6.62
CA GLU A 60 17.61 13.45 -6.85
C GLU A 60 17.41 11.99 -6.44
N VAL A 61 16.73 11.72 -5.33
CA VAL A 61 16.42 10.36 -4.89
C VAL A 61 15.49 9.65 -5.88
N LEU A 62 14.48 10.34 -6.41
CA LEU A 62 13.57 9.78 -7.42
C LEU A 62 14.32 9.48 -8.73
N ASP A 63 15.19 10.39 -9.17
CA ASP A 63 16.01 10.20 -10.38
C ASP A 63 16.97 9.00 -10.21
N PHE A 64 17.54 8.84 -9.02
CA PHE A 64 18.40 7.69 -8.70
C PHE A 64 17.63 6.36 -8.69
N VAL A 65 16.42 6.34 -8.12
CA VAL A 65 15.55 5.15 -8.16
C VAL A 65 15.19 4.79 -9.60
N ALA A 66 14.86 5.77 -10.44
CA ALA A 66 14.60 5.56 -11.86
C ALA A 66 15.83 4.98 -12.58
N PHE A 67 17.00 5.57 -12.37
CA PHE A 67 18.27 5.07 -12.91
C PHE A 67 18.55 3.62 -12.51
N LYS A 68 18.30 3.25 -11.25
CA LYS A 68 18.47 1.86 -10.78
C LYS A 68 17.50 0.91 -11.47
N ARG A 69 16.23 1.29 -11.62
CA ARG A 69 15.22 0.45 -12.30
C ARG A 69 15.59 0.17 -13.76
N ASP A 70 16.07 1.19 -14.46
CA ASP A 70 16.48 1.04 -15.86
C ASP A 70 17.67 0.10 -16.03
N ARG A 71 18.61 0.12 -15.08
CA ARG A 71 19.80 -0.76 -15.11
C ARG A 71 19.50 -2.18 -14.63
N SER A 72 18.59 -2.37 -13.68
CA SER A 72 18.15 -3.70 -13.24
C SER A 72 17.41 -4.48 -14.32
N GLY A 73 16.92 -3.83 -15.38
CA GLY A 73 16.35 -4.48 -16.56
C GLY A 73 17.37 -4.98 -17.58
N VAL A 74 18.68 -4.77 -17.36
CA VAL A 74 19.76 -5.11 -18.31
C VAL A 74 20.60 -6.32 -17.86
N ASP A 75 20.53 -6.72 -16.59
CA ASP A 75 21.28 -7.88 -16.03
C ASP A 75 20.41 -9.14 -15.94
N GLY A 76 19.57 -9.39 -16.97
CA GLY A 76 18.68 -10.54 -17.06
C GLY A 76 18.66 -11.13 -18.48
N ASP A 77 19.81 -11.59 -18.95
CA ASP A 77 19.99 -12.61 -20.01
C ASP A 77 20.70 -13.83 -19.39
#